data_AF-A0A952VDW2-F1
#
_entry.id   AF-A0A952VDW2-F1
#
_cell.length_a   1.000
_cell.length_b   1.000
_cell.length_c   1.000
_cell.angle_alpha   90.00
_cell.angle_beta   90.00
_cell.angle_gamma   90.00
#
_symmetry.space_group_name_H-M   'P 1'
#
loop_
_entity.id
_entity.type
_entity.pdbx_description
1 polymer ?
#
loop_
_entity_poly.entity_id
_entity_poly.type
_entity_poly.pdbx_seq_one_letter_code
_entity_poly.pdbx_strand_id
1 'polypeptide(L)'
;MAQLADKFHREHRQRLDEAAEIDGQLTRLEDDIRKLKIEFDIFFNGGTRRPPLEARARTESVIKRIADDRNLSYSQRFFFNTLVSRFTSYRELWRRNLKARGFDTA
;
A
#
# COMPACT_ATOMS: atom_id res chain seq x y z
N MET A 1 15.10 -39.85 13.33
CA MET A 1 15.85 -38.58 13.50
C MET A 1 15.99 -37.79 12.18
N ALA A 2 16.25 -38.40 11.02
CA ALA A 2 16.43 -37.67 9.75
C ALA A 2 15.16 -37.03 9.14
N GLN A 3 14.01 -37.70 9.23
CA GLN A 3 12.73 -37.19 8.68
C GLN A 3 12.18 -35.95 9.41
N LEU A 4 12.56 -35.77 10.69
CA LEU A 4 12.10 -34.64 11.49
C LEU A 4 12.85 -33.36 11.10
N ALA A 5 14.15 -33.45 10.85
CA ALA A 5 14.98 -32.32 10.41
C ALA A 5 14.57 -31.80 9.02
N ASP A 6 14.30 -32.69 8.05
CA ASP A 6 13.86 -32.30 6.70
C ASP A 6 12.55 -31.49 6.71
N LYS A 7 11.59 -31.91 7.55
CA LYS A 7 10.32 -31.21 7.73
C LYS A 7 10.52 -29.80 8.30
N PHE A 8 11.34 -29.65 9.35
CA PHE A 8 11.63 -28.34 9.94
C PHE A 8 12.32 -27.39 8.96
N HIS A 9 13.25 -27.88 8.14
CA HIS A 9 13.91 -27.06 7.13
C HIS A 9 12.95 -26.56 6.05
N ARG A 10 11.96 -27.37 5.65
CA ARG A 10 10.94 -27.00 4.68
C ARG A 10 10.01 -25.92 5.22
N GLU A 11 9.51 -26.08 6.45
CA GLU A 11 8.65 -25.09 7.11
C GLU A 11 9.39 -23.77 7.37
N HIS A 12 10.66 -23.83 7.75
CA HIS A 12 11.48 -22.63 7.94
C HIS A 12 11.68 -21.88 6.62
N ARG A 13 11.98 -22.59 5.53
CA ARG A 13 12.11 -21.98 4.20
C ARG A 13 10.80 -21.33 3.75
N GLN A 14 9.67 -22.01 3.94
CA GLN A 14 8.37 -21.47 3.59
C GLN A 14 8.08 -20.14 4.31
N ARG A 15 8.38 -20.04 5.61
CA ARG A 15 8.20 -18.78 6.36
C ARG A 15 9.11 -17.65 5.87
N LEU A 16 10.34 -17.96 5.45
CA LEU A 16 11.23 -16.97 4.85
C LEU A 16 10.71 -16.48 3.50
N ASP A 17 10.19 -17.39 2.69
CA ASP A 17 9.62 -17.05 1.38
C ASP A 17 8.36 -16.18 1.55
N GLU A 18 7.47 -16.53 2.49
CA GLU A 18 6.29 -15.73 2.85
C GLU A 18 6.69 -14.34 3.35
N ALA A 19 7.69 -14.24 4.24
CA ALA A 19 8.18 -12.96 4.73
C ALA A 19 8.76 -12.08 3.61
N ALA A 20 9.55 -12.66 2.70
CA ALA A 20 10.11 -11.95 1.56
C ALA A 20 9.03 -11.48 0.58
N GLU A 21 7.96 -12.27 0.39
CA GLU A 21 6.82 -11.86 -0.42
C GLU A 21 6.12 -10.63 0.17
N ILE A 22 5.86 -10.64 1.47
CA ILE A 22 5.25 -9.52 2.19
C ILE A 22 6.11 -8.26 2.09
N ASP A 23 7.42 -8.37 2.26
CA ASP A 23 8.34 -7.24 2.10
C ASP A 23 8.22 -6.65 0.69
N GLY A 24 8.18 -7.51 -0.33
CA GLY A 24 7.96 -7.09 -1.71
C GLY A 24 6.60 -6.42 -1.93
N GLN A 25 5.53 -6.90 -1.29
CA GLN A 25 4.21 -6.26 -1.34
C GLN A 25 4.22 -4.87 -0.69
N LEU A 26 4.92 -4.70 0.42
CA LEU A 26 5.05 -3.41 1.11
C LEU A 26 5.86 -2.41 0.27
N THR A 27 6.96 -2.84 -0.38
CA THR A 27 7.71 -1.99 -1.31
C THR A 27 6.84 -1.54 -2.49
N ARG A 28 6.06 -2.45 -3.09
CA ARG A 28 5.14 -2.09 -4.18
C ARG A 28 4.07 -1.10 -3.71
N LEU A 29 3.51 -1.30 -2.51
CA LEU A 29 2.54 -0.36 -1.94
C LEU A 29 3.15 1.04 -1.74
N GLU A 30 4.39 1.12 -1.27
CA GLU A 30 5.09 2.41 -1.15
C GLU A 30 5.23 3.12 -2.52
N ASP A 31 5.65 2.38 -3.55
CA ASP A 31 5.76 2.92 -4.90
C ASP A 31 4.41 3.36 -5.46
N ASP A 32 3.35 2.60 -5.24
CA ASP A 32 1.99 2.95 -5.66
C ASP A 32 1.50 4.22 -4.97
N ILE A 33 1.76 4.39 -3.66
CA ILE A 33 1.45 5.62 -2.93
C ILE A 33 2.23 6.81 -3.51
N ARG A 34 3.52 6.63 -3.84
CA ARG A 34 4.35 7.69 -4.45
C ARG A 34 3.84 8.08 -5.83
N LYS A 35 3.54 7.10 -6.69
CA LYS A 35 2.98 7.33 -8.02
C LYS A 35 1.63 8.04 -7.94
N LEU A 36 0.76 7.58 -7.05
CA LEU A 36 -0.56 8.20 -6.85
C LEU A 36 -0.45 9.67 -6.45
N LYS A 37 0.49 10.01 -5.55
CA LYS A 37 0.80 11.42 -5.22
C LYS A 37 1.19 12.21 -6.45
N ILE A 38 2.11 11.70 -7.26
CA ILE A 38 2.57 12.37 -8.48
C ILE A 38 1.40 12.57 -9.46
N GLU A 39 0.55 11.55 -9.66
CA GLU A 39 -0.62 11.65 -10.54
C GLU A 39 -1.62 12.72 -10.05
N PHE A 40 -1.87 12.80 -8.74
CA PHE A 40 -2.69 13.88 -8.17
C PHE A 40 -2.04 15.25 -8.33
N ASP A 41 -0.72 15.36 -8.12
CA ASP A 41 0.00 16.62 -8.33
C ASP A 41 -0.10 17.08 -9.79
N ILE A 42 0.08 16.16 -10.75
CA ILE A 42 -0.11 16.44 -12.19
C ILE A 42 -1.54 16.91 -12.47
N PHE A 43 -2.55 16.23 -11.92
CA PHE A 43 -3.95 16.62 -12.05
C PHE A 43 -4.21 18.04 -11.50
N PHE A 44 -3.73 18.35 -10.30
CA PHE A 44 -3.92 19.67 -9.69
C PHE A 44 -3.16 20.78 -10.42
N ASN A 45 -2.06 20.44 -11.10
CA ASN A 45 -1.33 21.35 -11.98
C ASN A 45 -1.94 21.45 -13.39
N GLY A 46 -3.07 20.78 -13.66
CA GLY A 46 -3.77 20.84 -14.94
C GLY A 46 -3.19 19.95 -16.05
N GLY A 47 -2.25 19.05 -15.71
CA GLY A 47 -1.66 18.11 -16.66
C GLY A 47 -2.59 16.96 -17.08
N THR A 48 -3.67 16.72 -16.33
CA THR A 48 -4.74 15.79 -16.71
C THR A 48 -6.12 16.38 -16.42
N ARG A 49 -7.13 15.96 -17.20
CA ARG A 49 -8.52 16.46 -17.06
C ARG A 49 -9.32 15.72 -15.99
N ARG A 50 -8.85 14.56 -15.51
CA ARG A 50 -9.60 13.69 -14.60
C ARG A 50 -8.72 13.29 -13.41
N PRO A 51 -9.27 13.26 -12.18
CA PRO A 51 -8.54 12.80 -11.02
C PRO A 51 -8.24 11.29 -11.10
N PRO A 52 -7.11 10.82 -10.56
CA PRO A 52 -6.71 9.41 -10.60
C PRO A 52 -7.48 8.54 -9.57
N LEU A 53 -8.82 8.50 -9.69
CA LEU A 53 -9.70 7.81 -8.74
C LEU A 53 -9.55 6.29 -8.78
N GLU A 54 -9.34 5.71 -9.96
CA GLU A 54 -9.12 4.26 -10.08
C GLU A 54 -7.79 3.85 -9.44
N ALA A 55 -6.73 4.61 -9.67
CA ALA A 55 -5.43 4.37 -9.04
C ALA A 55 -5.55 4.45 -7.51
N ARG A 56 -6.27 5.46 -7.00
CA ARG A 56 -6.60 5.57 -5.57
C ARG A 56 -7.34 4.33 -5.05
N ALA A 57 -8.39 3.90 -5.75
CA ALA A 57 -9.18 2.74 -5.33
C ALA A 57 -8.35 1.44 -5.32
N ARG A 58 -7.45 1.27 -6.30
CA ARG A 58 -6.51 0.12 -6.31
C ARG A 58 -5.57 0.16 -5.11
N THR A 59 -4.95 1.29 -4.81
CA THR A 59 -4.07 1.44 -3.64
C THR A 59 -4.82 1.18 -2.34
N GLU A 60 -6.06 1.68 -2.20
CA GLU A 60 -6.91 1.41 -1.03
C GLU A 60 -7.22 -0.09 -0.86
N SER A 61 -7.50 -0.81 -1.95
CA SER A 61 -7.71 -2.26 -1.92
C SER A 61 -6.46 -3.03 -1.49
N VAL A 62 -5.28 -2.62 -1.94
CA VAL A 62 -4.00 -3.23 -1.50
C VAL A 62 -3.76 -2.99 -0.01
N ILE A 63 -4.01 -1.77 0.47
CA ILE A 63 -3.89 -1.44 1.90
C ILE A 63 -4.81 -2.33 2.74
N LYS A 64 -6.08 -2.50 2.33
CA LYS A 64 -7.04 -3.36 3.04
C LYS A 64 -6.55 -4.81 3.08
N ARG A 65 -6.11 -5.35 1.94
CA ARG A 65 -5.61 -6.73 1.85
C ARG A 65 -4.43 -6.99 2.80
N ILE A 66 -3.47 -6.05 2.90
CA ILE A 66 -2.32 -6.18 3.82
C ILE A 66 -2.72 -5.91 5.27
N ALA A 67 -3.74 -5.06 5.51
CA ALA A 67 -4.28 -4.83 6.84
C ALA A 67 -4.93 -6.10 7.42
N ASP A 68 -5.61 -6.87 6.57
CA ASP A 68 -6.30 -8.11 6.95
C ASP A 68 -5.31 -9.26 7.25
N ASP A 69 -4.03 -9.12 6.87
CA ASP A 69 -2.98 -10.09 7.16
C ASP A 69 -2.54 -10.01 8.64
N ARG A 70 -2.82 -11.09 9.38
CA ARG A 70 -2.48 -11.26 10.80
C ARG A 70 -1.04 -11.71 11.05
N ASN A 71 -0.31 -12.13 10.00
CA ASN A 71 1.00 -12.76 10.11
C ASN A 71 2.17 -11.81 9.85
N LEU A 72 1.93 -10.49 9.72
CA LEU A 72 3.01 -9.53 9.58
C LEU A 72 3.95 -9.56 10.79
N SER A 73 5.25 -9.59 10.52
CA SER A 73 6.27 -9.36 11.54
C SER A 73 6.19 -7.94 12.10
N TYR A 74 6.86 -7.69 13.23
CA TYR A 74 6.85 -6.37 13.87
C TYR A 74 7.40 -5.26 12.96
N SER A 75 8.51 -5.53 12.25
CA SER A 75 9.10 -4.59 11.29
C SER A 75 8.18 -4.31 10.11
N GLN A 76 7.56 -5.35 9.55
CA GLN A 76 6.58 -5.23 8.46
C GLN A 76 5.37 -4.42 8.88
N ARG A 77 4.84 -4.68 10.09
CA ARG A 77 3.69 -3.92 10.61
C ARG A 77 4.04 -2.46 10.88
N PHE A 78 5.23 -2.18 11.40
CA PHE A 78 5.71 -0.81 11.58
C PHE A 78 5.82 -0.07 10.24
N PHE A 79 6.42 -0.69 9.23
CA PHE A 79 6.54 -0.11 7.90
C PHE A 79 5.16 0.11 7.26
N PHE A 80 4.30 -0.91 7.29
CA PHE A 80 2.91 -0.81 6.83
C PHE A 80 2.16 0.35 7.47
N ASN A 81 2.22 0.50 8.80
CA ASN A 81 1.55 1.59 9.51
C ASN A 81 2.07 2.97 9.08
N THR A 82 3.38 3.07 8.78
CA THR A 82 3.98 4.29 8.23
C THR A 82 3.41 4.62 6.85
N LEU A 83 3.25 3.62 5.98
CA LEU A 83 2.63 3.77 4.65
C LEU A 83 1.16 4.19 4.75
N VAL A 84 0.39 3.56 5.65
CA VAL A 84 -1.03 3.90 5.88
C VAL A 84 -1.20 5.32 6.39
N SER A 85 -0.34 5.75 7.33
CA SER A 85 -0.36 7.12 7.84
C SER A 85 -0.12 8.13 6.71
N ARG A 86 0.92 7.91 5.90
CA ARG A 86 1.25 8.73 4.73
C ARG A 86 0.11 8.79 3.73
N PHE A 87 -0.46 7.65 3.37
CA PHE A 87 -1.60 7.57 2.45
C PHE A 87 -2.81 8.34 2.97
N THR A 88 -3.15 8.17 4.24
CA THR A 88 -4.26 8.88 4.89
C THR A 88 -4.07 10.40 4.81
N SER A 89 -2.87 10.90 5.11
CA SER A 89 -2.56 12.32 5.01
C SER A 89 -2.73 12.86 3.59
N TYR A 90 -2.23 12.14 2.58
CA TYR A 90 -2.42 12.54 1.19
C TYR A 90 -3.88 12.49 0.75
N ARG A 91 -4.62 11.45 1.15
CA ARG A 91 -6.05 11.32 0.82
C ARG A 91 -6.86 12.52 1.34
N GLU A 92 -6.61 12.95 2.58
CA GLU A 92 -7.29 14.12 3.14
C GLU A 92 -6.89 15.42 2.41
N LEU A 93 -5.62 15.56 2.04
CA LEU A 93 -5.16 16.70 1.24
C LEU A 93 -5.87 16.74 -0.12
N TRP A 94 -5.92 15.62 -0.84
CA TRP A 94 -6.58 15.54 -2.15
C TRP A 94 -8.07 15.80 -2.04
N ARG A 95 -8.74 15.24 -1.02
CA ARG A 95 -10.16 15.49 -0.75
C ARG A 95 -10.45 16.98 -0.57
N ARG A 96 -9.64 17.68 0.24
CA ARG A 96 -9.78 19.14 0.44
C ARG A 96 -9.56 19.93 -0.86
N ASN A 97 -8.56 19.55 -1.65
CA ASN A 97 -8.26 20.21 -2.93
C ASN A 97 -9.36 19.97 -3.99
N LEU A 98 -9.90 18.76 -4.07
CA LEU A 98 -11.01 18.42 -4.97
C LEU A 98 -12.25 19.25 -4.63
N LYS A 99 -12.58 19.33 -3.33
CA LYS A 99 -13.69 20.16 -2.83
C LYS A 99 -13.48 21.65 -3.14
N ALA A 100 -12.29 22.18 -2.87
CA ALA A 100 -11.97 23.60 -3.12
C ALA A 100 -12.08 23.98 -4.61
N ARG A 101 -11.86 23.03 -5.51
CA ARG A 101 -11.92 23.23 -6.97
C ARG A 101 -13.28 22.85 -7.58
N GLY A 102 -14.27 22.50 -6.75
CA GLY A 102 -15.63 22.18 -7.21
C GLY A 102 -15.78 20.82 -7.90
N PHE A 103 -14.83 19.90 -7.71
CA PHE A 103 -14.95 18.53 -8.22
C PHE A 103 -15.84 17.63 -7.34
N ASP A 104 -16.30 18.14 -6.19
CA ASP A 104 -17.12 17.44 -5.19
C ASP A 104 -18.61 17.78 -5.37
N THR A 105 -19.11 17.71 -6.61
CA THR A 105 -20.53 17.93 -6.95
C THR A 105 -21.17 16.63 -7.44
N ALA A 106 -21.70 15.84 -6.49
CA ALA A 106 -22.93 15.06 -6.58
C ALA A 106 -23.31 14.57 -5.17
#